data_AF-A0A832I0C7-F1
#
_entry.id   AF-A0A832I0C7-F1
#
_cell.length_a   1.000
_cell.length_b   1.000
_cell.length_c   1.000
_cell.angle_alpha   90.00
_cell.angle_beta   90.00
_cell.angle_gamma   90.00
#
_symmetry.space_group_name_H-M   'P 1'
#
loop_
_entity.id
_entity.type
_entity.pdbx_description
1 polymer ?
#
loop_
_entity_poly.entity_id
_entity_poly.type
_entity_poly.pdbx_seq_one_letter_code
_entity_poly.pdbx_strand_id
1 'polypeptide(L)'
;MRDAAVPAVRWLTPDAHEALLARLARAGTLVAPVDVDGEAVFRPVRDPARILHDLVNTLVPPRDLFLPSPETLLAYRIEDGAPRVVDGGHDAGGAAPERVVYGIRPCDVAGLAYLERLLSGAPFARPDLADAPFARRRAAATLLCVTCDAPGDTCACVCCGGGPALEEGFDWQLTRLARGWLVEIGSARGEALAARVADLLAPPPPGSAGEKAARVRETVARFHEGSARRVPTMAASRMVSAGRLGEAFWTEVGERCSECGGCAFVCPTCSCFNVADVRPPGEAPFEPRGAGDVPAVPGGPLAAVADGTYLRVRTRDGCTLAGFVRQAGGGYPRWTCGERCLTRFFHKLSAQFHARLGAPGCTGCGRCIVVCLGEEGIDRVAQGMEAALLAGRGRAGAAGEAPPLGAPRAARAAHGPAAPPPAAASGPPAEAAR
;
A
#
# COMPACT_ATOMS: atom_id res chain seq x y z
N MET A 1 -19.33 12.37 -17.20
CA MET A 1 -18.01 12.98 -17.00
C MET A 1 -18.19 14.05 -15.94
N ARG A 2 -17.68 13.86 -14.72
CA ARG A 2 -17.66 14.95 -13.74
C ARG A 2 -16.59 15.93 -14.23
N ASP A 3 -16.91 17.22 -14.33
CA ASP A 3 -15.91 18.26 -14.52
C ASP A 3 -14.94 18.19 -13.34
N ALA A 4 -13.81 17.51 -13.53
CA ALA A 4 -12.71 17.59 -12.59
C ALA A 4 -12.22 19.04 -12.66
N ALA A 5 -12.55 19.83 -11.64
CA ALA A 5 -12.00 21.17 -11.51
C ALA A 5 -10.48 21.07 -11.63
N VAL A 6 -9.90 21.86 -12.55
CA VAL A 6 -8.44 21.88 -12.73
C VAL A 6 -7.83 22.25 -11.37
N PRO A 7 -6.96 21.41 -10.79
CA PRO A 7 -6.45 21.64 -9.45
C PRO A 7 -5.72 22.97 -9.39
N ALA A 8 -5.90 23.71 -8.29
CA ALA A 8 -5.21 24.97 -8.11
C ALA A 8 -3.70 24.71 -8.05
N VAL A 9 -2.93 25.47 -8.84
CA VAL A 9 -1.48 25.30 -8.94
C VAL A 9 -0.77 26.40 -8.16
N ARG A 10 0.23 26.02 -7.36
CA ARG A 10 1.08 26.89 -6.55
C ARG A 10 2.54 26.47 -6.66
N TRP A 11 3.41 27.27 -6.07
CA TRP A 11 4.84 27.09 -6.06
C TRP A 11 5.41 27.16 -4.65
N LEU A 12 6.37 26.29 -4.38
CA LEU A 12 7.26 26.41 -3.23
C LEU A 12 8.70 26.55 -3.75
N THR A 13 9.41 27.58 -3.29
CA THR A 13 10.88 27.59 -3.39
C THR A 13 11.46 26.48 -2.50
N PRO A 14 12.73 26.09 -2.69
CA PRO A 14 13.40 25.14 -1.78
C PRO A 14 13.28 25.55 -0.30
N ASP A 15 13.59 26.80 0.02
CA ASP A 15 13.49 27.35 1.38
C ASP A 15 12.05 27.33 1.92
N ALA A 16 11.05 27.66 1.08
CA ALA A 16 9.64 27.63 1.49
C ALA A 16 9.16 26.19 1.75
N HIS A 17 9.67 25.23 0.98
CA HIS A 17 9.39 23.81 1.20
C HIS A 17 9.99 23.32 2.54
N GLU A 18 11.23 23.70 2.86
CA GLU A 18 11.83 23.40 4.16
C GLU A 18 11.09 24.07 5.32
N ALA A 19 10.70 25.34 5.15
CA ALA A 19 9.91 26.09 6.12
C ALA A 19 8.53 25.46 6.37
N LEU A 20 7.90 24.93 5.32
CA LEU A 20 6.64 24.19 5.40
C LEU A 20 6.81 22.95 6.29
N LEU A 21 7.81 22.11 6.00
CA LEU A 21 8.07 20.90 6.78
C LEU A 21 8.42 21.23 8.24
N ALA A 22 9.23 22.26 8.48
CA ALA A 22 9.55 22.73 9.83
C ALA A 22 8.31 23.23 10.59
N ARG A 23 7.39 23.92 9.92
CA ARG A 23 6.13 24.38 10.52
C ARG A 23 5.23 23.21 10.90
N LEU A 24 5.08 22.22 10.03
CA LEU A 24 4.30 21.01 10.30
C LEU A 24 4.92 20.16 11.43
N ALA A 25 6.25 20.05 11.46
CA ALA A 25 6.96 19.34 12.53
C ALA A 25 6.78 20.02 13.89
N ARG A 26 6.90 21.36 13.95
CA ARG A 26 6.64 22.15 15.17
C ARG A 26 5.20 22.03 15.66
N ALA A 27 4.23 21.93 14.74
CA ALA A 27 2.83 21.69 15.08
C ALA A 27 2.56 20.26 15.57
N GLY A 28 3.52 19.34 15.47
CA GLY A 28 3.37 17.95 15.89
C GLY A 28 2.48 17.10 14.97
N THR A 29 2.17 17.58 13.76
CA THR A 29 1.26 16.92 12.81
C THR A 29 2.00 16.18 11.69
N LEU A 30 3.29 16.43 11.49
CA LEU A 30 4.05 15.87 10.38
C LEU A 30 4.33 14.36 10.56
N VAL A 31 3.97 13.58 9.56
CA VAL A 31 4.37 12.18 9.39
C VAL A 31 5.07 12.04 8.04
N ALA A 32 6.25 11.46 8.02
CA ALA A 32 7.05 11.32 6.81
C ALA A 32 7.90 10.03 6.84
N PRO A 33 8.42 9.57 5.70
CA PRO A 33 9.38 8.48 5.68
C PRO A 33 10.69 8.91 6.34
N VAL A 34 11.16 8.14 7.30
CA VAL A 34 12.44 8.32 7.99
C VAL A 34 13.18 6.99 8.04
N ASP A 35 14.49 7.05 8.25
CA ASP A 35 15.28 5.85 8.54
C ASP A 35 15.07 5.42 10.01
N VAL A 36 14.74 4.14 10.19
CA VAL A 36 14.75 3.46 11.47
C VAL A 36 15.49 2.15 11.28
N ASP A 37 16.69 2.06 11.86
CA ASP A 37 17.55 0.88 11.79
C ASP A 37 17.84 0.40 10.35
N GLY A 38 18.03 1.34 9.42
CA GLY A 38 18.30 1.06 8.01
C GLY A 38 17.05 0.81 7.15
N GLU A 39 15.86 0.89 7.73
CA GLU A 39 14.59 0.70 7.04
C GLU A 39 13.80 2.01 6.91
N ALA A 40 13.33 2.30 5.70
CA ALA A 40 12.51 3.47 5.43
C ALA A 40 11.06 3.23 5.89
N VAL A 41 10.61 3.94 6.92
CA VAL A 41 9.28 3.80 7.53
C VAL A 41 8.61 5.14 7.80
N PHE A 42 7.28 5.20 7.67
CA PHE A 42 6.53 6.40 8.02
C PHE A 42 6.43 6.54 9.56
N ARG A 43 6.93 7.66 10.10
CA ARG A 43 6.87 8.00 11.53
C ARG A 43 6.53 9.48 11.74
N PRO A 44 6.00 9.85 12.92
CA PRO A 44 5.94 11.25 13.32
C PRO A 44 7.32 11.89 13.30
N VAL A 45 7.42 13.09 12.73
CA VAL A 45 8.68 13.81 12.54
C VAL A 45 8.67 15.11 13.32
N ARG A 46 9.64 15.27 14.23
CA ARG A 46 9.90 16.53 14.96
C ARG A 46 11.04 17.35 14.36
N ASP A 47 11.99 16.66 13.71
CA ASP A 47 13.12 17.26 13.01
C ASP A 47 13.04 16.90 11.52
N PRO A 48 12.70 17.87 10.63
CA PRO A 48 12.60 17.64 9.20
C PRO A 48 13.87 17.10 8.54
N ALA A 49 15.06 17.33 9.12
CA ALA A 49 16.32 16.84 8.56
C ALA A 49 16.40 15.30 8.51
N ARG A 50 15.54 14.60 9.27
CA ARG A 50 15.45 13.12 9.27
C ARG A 50 14.60 12.55 8.14
N ILE A 51 13.94 13.38 7.34
CA ILE A 51 13.05 12.92 6.27
C ILE A 51 13.86 12.38 5.10
N LEU A 52 13.49 11.19 4.64
CA LEU A 52 14.07 10.59 3.45
C LEU A 52 13.37 11.16 2.21
N HIS A 53 14.10 11.95 1.42
CA HIS A 53 13.59 12.51 0.17
C HIS A 53 13.91 11.63 -1.05
N ASP A 54 15.11 11.05 -1.06
CA ASP A 54 15.65 10.24 -2.17
C ASP A 54 15.37 8.75 -1.96
N LEU A 55 14.09 8.38 -1.96
CA LEU A 55 13.65 6.99 -1.78
C LEU A 55 12.63 6.62 -2.86
N VAL A 56 12.72 5.45 -3.48
CA VAL A 56 11.69 5.05 -4.47
C VAL A 56 10.36 4.80 -3.76
N ASN A 57 10.35 3.84 -2.84
CA ASN A 57 9.22 3.60 -1.95
C ASN A 57 9.62 2.89 -0.65
N THR A 58 8.87 3.08 0.43
CA THR A 58 9.05 2.33 1.69
C THR A 58 8.64 0.87 1.48
N LEU A 59 9.18 -0.11 2.23
CA LEU A 59 8.70 -1.49 2.12
C LEU A 59 7.30 -1.64 2.75
N VAL A 60 7.08 -1.04 3.91
CA VAL A 60 5.76 -0.98 4.57
C VAL A 60 5.01 0.26 4.08
N PRO A 61 3.82 0.10 3.46
CA PRO A 61 3.07 1.24 2.94
C PRO A 61 2.49 2.09 4.09
N PRO A 62 2.21 3.39 3.86
CA PRO A 62 1.61 4.28 4.85
C PRO A 62 0.18 3.90 5.24
N ARG A 63 -0.41 2.88 4.59
CA ARG A 63 -1.67 2.23 5.01
C ARG A 63 -1.69 1.92 6.51
N ASP A 64 -0.57 1.52 7.10
CA ASP A 64 -0.52 1.13 8.52
C ASP A 64 -0.84 2.31 9.47
N LEU A 65 -0.76 3.55 8.99
CA LEU A 65 -1.24 4.73 9.72
C LEU A 65 -2.78 4.80 9.83
N PHE A 66 -3.49 4.03 9.00
CA PHE A 66 -4.94 4.04 8.84
C PHE A 66 -5.58 2.70 9.22
N LEU A 67 -4.91 1.59 8.90
CA LEU A 67 -5.25 0.21 9.27
C LEU A 67 -4.06 -0.42 10.02
N PRO A 68 -3.83 -0.03 11.29
CA PRO A 68 -2.77 -0.64 12.09
C PRO A 68 -3.03 -2.13 12.29
N SER A 69 -1.96 -2.88 12.55
CA SER A 69 -2.02 -4.31 12.84
C SER A 69 -0.95 -4.65 13.89
N PRO A 70 -1.33 -5.10 15.09
CA PRO A 70 -2.69 -5.29 15.58
C PRO A 70 -3.45 -3.96 15.79
N GLU A 71 -4.77 -4.01 15.71
CA GLU A 71 -5.68 -2.93 16.08
C GLU A 71 -6.67 -3.43 17.12
N THR A 72 -6.75 -2.78 18.28
CA THR A 72 -7.77 -3.14 19.28
C THR A 72 -9.13 -2.61 18.84
N LEU A 73 -10.14 -3.48 18.76
CA LEU A 73 -11.52 -3.14 18.40
C LEU A 73 -12.38 -2.90 19.65
N LEU A 74 -12.24 -3.79 20.65
CA LEU A 74 -13.06 -3.84 21.85
C LEU A 74 -12.20 -4.31 23.03
N ALA A 75 -12.42 -3.73 24.20
CA ALA A 75 -11.96 -4.29 25.48
C ALA A 75 -13.16 -4.84 26.25
N TYR A 76 -13.02 -6.02 26.84
CA TYR A 76 -14.06 -6.63 27.66
C TYR A 76 -13.45 -7.43 28.81
N ARG A 77 -14.25 -7.74 29.81
CA ARG A 77 -13.88 -8.60 30.92
C ARG A 77 -14.78 -9.83 30.93
N ILE A 78 -14.22 -10.98 31.31
CA ILE A 78 -15.01 -12.15 31.67
C ILE A 78 -15.13 -12.15 33.19
N GLU A 79 -16.37 -12.15 33.69
CA GLU A 79 -16.75 -12.24 35.10
C GLU A 79 -17.78 -13.36 35.23
N ASP A 80 -17.53 -14.36 36.09
CA ASP A 80 -18.39 -15.54 36.26
C ASP A 80 -18.70 -16.26 34.93
N GLY A 81 -17.71 -16.34 34.04
CA GLY A 81 -17.86 -16.93 32.71
C GLY A 81 -18.71 -16.12 31.73
N ALA A 82 -19.17 -14.91 32.11
CA ALA A 82 -19.97 -14.04 31.26
C ALA A 82 -19.16 -12.81 30.80
N PRO A 83 -19.22 -12.43 29.51
CA PRO A 83 -18.58 -11.21 29.05
C PRO A 83 -19.32 -9.97 29.56
N ARG A 84 -18.53 -8.99 30.02
CA ARG A 84 -18.93 -7.63 30.38
C ARG A 84 -18.05 -6.70 29.58
N VAL A 85 -18.65 -5.89 28.72
CA VAL A 85 -17.91 -4.84 28.01
C VAL A 85 -17.48 -3.82 29.05
N VAL A 86 -16.16 -3.63 29.19
CA VAL A 86 -15.60 -2.54 29.99
C VAL A 86 -15.47 -1.39 29.00
N ASP A 87 -16.19 -0.30 29.21
CA ASP A 87 -16.36 0.79 28.24
C ASP A 87 -15.09 1.16 27.43
N GLY A 88 -15.29 1.48 26.15
CA GLY A 88 -14.33 2.22 25.34
C GLY A 88 -13.39 1.43 24.43
N GLY A 89 -13.88 0.40 23.72
CA GLY A 89 -13.21 -0.09 22.50
C GLY A 89 -12.84 1.08 21.55
N HIS A 90 -11.97 0.91 20.56
CA HIS A 90 -11.51 2.03 19.71
C HIS A 90 -12.64 2.83 19.01
N ASP A 91 -13.89 2.39 19.09
CA ASP A 91 -15.11 3.15 18.80
C ASP A 91 -15.64 4.06 19.94
N ALA A 92 -14.84 4.37 20.96
CA ALA A 92 -15.13 5.35 22.02
C ALA A 92 -15.31 6.81 21.53
N GLY A 93 -15.56 7.03 20.24
CA GLY A 93 -15.93 8.34 19.68
C GLY A 93 -14.83 9.40 19.67
N GLY A 94 -13.60 9.06 20.07
CA GLY A 94 -12.47 9.99 20.06
C GLY A 94 -12.08 10.43 18.65
N ALA A 95 -11.89 11.74 18.45
CA ALA A 95 -11.34 12.28 17.21
C ALA A 95 -9.91 11.74 16.99
N ALA A 96 -9.62 11.28 15.77
CA ALA A 96 -8.25 10.92 15.40
C ALA A 96 -7.40 12.21 15.35
N PRO A 97 -6.14 12.18 15.82
CA PRO A 97 -5.28 13.37 15.77
C PRO A 97 -5.01 13.76 14.32
N GLU A 98 -5.08 15.07 14.05
CA GLU A 98 -4.72 15.65 12.75
C GLU A 98 -3.29 15.25 12.39
N ARG A 99 -3.09 14.86 11.14
CA ARG A 99 -1.75 14.56 10.61
C ARG A 99 -1.61 15.03 9.17
N VAL A 100 -0.39 15.41 8.81
CA VAL A 100 0.01 15.68 7.43
C VAL A 100 1.04 14.63 7.04
N VAL A 101 0.66 13.75 6.11
CA VAL A 101 1.51 12.65 5.62
C VAL A 101 2.26 13.15 4.39
N TYR A 102 3.52 13.52 4.57
CA TYR A 102 4.41 14.00 3.52
C TYR A 102 5.26 12.87 2.93
N GLY A 103 5.58 12.96 1.64
CA GLY A 103 6.44 12.01 0.95
C GLY A 103 5.73 10.70 0.58
N ILE A 104 4.40 10.64 0.69
CA ILE A 104 3.61 9.51 0.21
C ILE A 104 3.73 9.41 -1.32
N ARG A 105 3.89 8.20 -1.85
CA ARG A 105 4.01 7.98 -3.29
C ARG A 105 2.65 7.88 -3.97
N PRO A 106 2.53 8.23 -5.26
CA PRO A 106 1.31 8.11 -6.06
C PRO A 106 0.59 6.77 -5.90
N CYS A 107 1.34 5.67 -5.94
CA CYS A 107 0.79 4.32 -5.86
C CYS A 107 0.26 3.95 -4.45
N ASP A 108 0.69 4.68 -3.42
CA ASP A 108 0.17 4.58 -2.06
C ASP A 108 -1.09 5.43 -1.87
N VAL A 109 -1.13 6.64 -2.44
CA VAL A 109 -2.35 7.47 -2.46
C VAL A 109 -3.47 6.76 -3.21
N ALA A 110 -3.20 6.22 -4.39
CA ALA A 110 -4.15 5.39 -5.13
C ALA A 110 -4.60 4.17 -4.32
N GLY A 111 -3.67 3.59 -3.53
CA GLY A 111 -3.98 2.45 -2.67
C GLY A 111 -4.91 2.81 -1.51
N LEU A 112 -4.69 3.97 -0.88
CA LEU A 112 -5.57 4.50 0.16
C LEU A 112 -6.95 4.87 -0.39
N ALA A 113 -7.03 5.46 -1.58
CA ALA A 113 -8.31 5.77 -2.24
C ALA A 113 -9.11 4.48 -2.52
N TYR A 114 -8.44 3.42 -2.98
CA TYR A 114 -9.05 2.10 -3.16
C TYR A 114 -9.59 1.54 -1.84
N LEU A 115 -8.80 1.60 -0.76
CA LEU A 115 -9.23 1.14 0.57
C LEU A 115 -10.38 1.97 1.13
N GLU A 116 -10.35 3.29 0.97
CA GLU A 116 -11.41 4.19 1.40
C GLU A 116 -12.74 3.83 0.74
N ARG A 117 -12.72 3.54 -0.57
CA ARG A 117 -13.91 3.06 -1.26
C ARG A 117 -14.35 1.68 -0.77
N LEU A 118 -13.44 0.72 -0.66
CA LEU A 118 -13.76 -0.63 -0.18
C LEU A 118 -14.37 -0.61 1.23
N LEU A 119 -13.74 0.11 2.16
CA LEU A 119 -14.09 0.17 3.57
C LEU A 119 -15.22 1.15 3.87
N SER A 120 -15.68 1.93 2.90
CA SER A 120 -16.90 2.74 3.04
C SER A 120 -18.19 1.91 3.04
N GLY A 121 -18.12 0.63 2.63
CA GLY A 121 -19.30 -0.23 2.47
C GLY A 121 -20.23 0.14 1.30
N ALA A 122 -20.10 1.35 0.73
CA ALA A 122 -20.91 1.83 -0.37
C ALA A 122 -20.86 0.94 -1.64
N PRO A 123 -19.70 0.37 -2.06
CA PRO A 123 -19.66 -0.56 -3.20
C PRO A 123 -20.48 -1.84 -3.01
N PHE A 124 -20.87 -2.15 -1.77
CA PHE A 124 -21.65 -3.33 -1.40
C PHE A 124 -23.09 -2.97 -1.02
N ALA A 125 -23.53 -1.73 -1.26
CA ALA A 125 -24.81 -1.19 -0.80
C ALA A 125 -25.02 -1.31 0.72
N ARG A 126 -23.92 -1.24 1.49
CA ARG A 126 -23.89 -1.38 2.95
C ARG A 126 -23.06 -0.29 3.62
N PRO A 127 -23.41 1.00 3.44
CA PRO A 127 -22.68 2.10 4.09
C PRO A 127 -22.76 2.04 5.62
N ASP A 128 -23.76 1.34 6.17
CA ASP A 128 -23.89 1.02 7.59
C ASP A 128 -22.76 0.13 8.12
N LEU A 129 -22.04 -0.56 7.23
CA LEU A 129 -20.89 -1.40 7.56
C LEU A 129 -19.55 -0.71 7.27
N ALA A 130 -19.53 0.62 7.15
CA ALA A 130 -18.29 1.37 6.97
C ALA A 130 -17.32 1.14 8.14
N ASP A 131 -16.03 1.02 7.84
CA ASP A 131 -14.98 0.88 8.87
C ASP A 131 -14.76 2.23 9.56
N ALA A 132 -15.44 2.44 10.69
CA ALA A 132 -15.41 3.71 11.40
C ALA A 132 -14.00 4.12 11.87
N PRO A 133 -13.15 3.22 12.43
CA PRO A 133 -11.78 3.56 12.79
C PRO A 133 -10.93 4.03 11.60
N PHE A 134 -11.00 3.33 10.47
CA PHE A 134 -10.32 3.75 9.25
C PHE A 134 -10.81 5.12 8.78
N ALA A 135 -12.12 5.32 8.68
CA ALA A 135 -12.73 6.56 8.21
C ALA A 135 -12.31 7.75 9.09
N ARG A 136 -12.32 7.61 10.42
CA ARG A 136 -11.85 8.65 11.36
C ARG A 136 -10.39 9.03 11.11
N ARG A 137 -9.48 8.04 11.02
CA ARG A 137 -8.05 8.29 10.77
C ARG A 137 -7.80 8.91 9.39
N ARG A 138 -8.55 8.47 8.37
CA ARG A 138 -8.46 8.98 7.00
C ARG A 138 -8.93 10.43 6.91
N ALA A 139 -10.06 10.76 7.55
CA ALA A 139 -10.62 12.10 7.58
C ALA A 139 -9.65 13.12 8.21
N ALA A 140 -8.96 12.71 9.29
CA ALA A 140 -7.98 13.52 10.02
C ALA A 140 -6.60 13.65 9.34
N ALA A 141 -6.39 13.09 8.14
CA ALA A 141 -5.06 13.04 7.50
C ALA A 141 -4.99 13.73 6.14
N THR A 142 -4.18 14.77 6.02
CA THR A 142 -3.87 15.42 4.73
C THR A 142 -2.67 14.73 4.06
N LEU A 143 -2.78 14.36 2.80
CA LEU A 143 -1.80 13.60 2.02
C LEU A 143 -1.03 14.51 1.05
N LEU A 144 0.28 14.65 1.28
CA LEU A 144 1.20 15.41 0.43
C LEU A 144 2.00 14.42 -0.39
N CYS A 145 1.45 14.10 -1.57
CA CYS A 145 2.01 13.16 -2.52
C CYS A 145 3.22 13.74 -3.23
N VAL A 146 4.30 12.98 -3.37
CA VAL A 146 5.48 13.39 -4.14
C VAL A 146 5.59 12.55 -5.42
N THR A 147 5.48 13.21 -6.57
CA THR A 147 5.64 12.62 -7.90
C THR A 147 6.99 11.89 -8.00
N CYS A 148 6.99 10.68 -8.57
CA CYS A 148 8.24 9.93 -8.75
C CYS A 148 9.06 10.54 -9.90
N ASP A 149 10.37 10.65 -9.72
CA ASP A 149 11.33 11.07 -10.74
C ASP A 149 12.01 9.87 -11.43
N ALA A 150 12.11 8.73 -10.75
CA ALA A 150 12.57 7.47 -11.31
C ALA A 150 11.71 6.27 -10.84
N PRO A 151 11.52 5.25 -11.69
CA PRO A 151 10.95 3.97 -11.28
C PRO A 151 12.01 3.13 -10.52
N GLY A 152 11.56 2.31 -9.57
CA GLY A 152 12.40 1.23 -9.02
C GLY A 152 12.27 -0.07 -9.81
N ASP A 153 13.19 -1.00 -9.57
CA ASP A 153 13.31 -2.28 -10.29
C ASP A 153 12.06 -3.17 -10.27
N THR A 154 11.20 -2.98 -9.26
CA THR A 154 9.96 -3.74 -9.09
C THR A 154 8.70 -2.93 -9.39
N CYS A 155 8.83 -1.66 -9.77
CA CYS A 155 7.66 -0.84 -10.05
C CYS A 155 6.93 -1.36 -11.30
N ALA A 156 5.60 -1.26 -11.24
CA ALA A 156 4.66 -1.55 -12.32
C ALA A 156 3.50 -0.52 -12.34
N CYS A 157 3.68 0.63 -11.70
CA CYS A 157 2.63 1.61 -11.45
C CYS A 157 2.02 2.18 -12.74
N VAL A 158 2.82 2.36 -13.79
CA VAL A 158 2.36 2.79 -15.12
C VAL A 158 1.35 1.78 -15.69
N CYS A 159 1.63 0.48 -15.59
CA CYS A 159 0.74 -0.59 -16.07
C CYS A 159 -0.56 -0.71 -15.26
N CYS A 160 -0.59 -0.16 -14.05
CA CYS A 160 -1.69 -0.30 -13.10
C CYS A 160 -2.42 1.01 -12.81
N GLY A 161 -2.07 2.12 -13.49
CA GLY A 161 -2.66 3.44 -13.25
C GLY A 161 -2.35 4.02 -11.86
N GLY A 162 -1.25 3.60 -11.23
CA GLY A 162 -0.88 4.03 -9.88
C GLY A 162 0.15 5.16 -9.82
N GLY A 163 0.66 5.67 -10.95
CA GLY A 163 1.71 6.69 -11.01
C GLY A 163 2.41 6.72 -12.37
N PRO A 164 3.50 7.50 -12.54
CA PRO A 164 4.32 8.18 -11.52
C PRO A 164 3.80 9.55 -11.06
N ALA A 165 2.72 10.06 -11.66
CA ALA A 165 1.93 11.19 -11.19
C ALA A 165 0.45 10.79 -11.24
N LEU A 166 -0.36 11.34 -10.34
CA LEU A 166 -1.80 11.13 -10.31
C LEU A 166 -2.53 12.29 -11.01
N GLU A 167 -3.71 11.97 -11.52
CA GLU A 167 -4.67 12.95 -12.04
C GLU A 167 -5.63 13.42 -10.92
N GLU A 168 -5.95 12.55 -9.97
CA GLU A 168 -6.87 12.83 -8.86
C GLU A 168 -6.54 12.02 -7.59
N GLY A 169 -7.28 12.26 -6.51
CA GLY A 169 -7.20 11.49 -5.26
C GLY A 169 -6.14 11.93 -4.25
N PHE A 170 -5.36 12.96 -4.56
CA PHE A 170 -4.40 13.59 -3.65
C PHE A 170 -4.97 14.86 -3.00
N ASP A 171 -4.50 15.21 -1.81
CA ASP A 171 -4.77 16.55 -1.27
C ASP A 171 -3.80 17.54 -1.91
N TRP A 172 -2.49 17.28 -1.83
CA TRP A 172 -1.44 17.98 -2.58
C TRP A 172 -0.61 16.98 -3.40
N GLN A 173 -0.28 17.32 -4.64
CA GLN A 173 0.74 16.65 -5.45
C GLN A 173 1.92 17.60 -5.68
N LEU A 174 3.08 17.22 -5.17
CA LEU A 174 4.33 17.96 -5.27
C LEU A 174 5.22 17.32 -6.33
N THR A 175 5.57 18.08 -7.36
CA THR A 175 6.58 17.70 -8.36
C THR A 175 7.83 18.54 -8.14
N ARG A 176 8.96 17.89 -7.86
CA ARG A 176 10.27 18.55 -7.77
C ARG A 176 10.76 18.94 -9.17
N LEU A 177 10.95 20.23 -9.38
CA LEU A 177 11.45 20.84 -10.61
C LEU A 177 12.80 21.52 -10.35
N ALA A 178 13.48 22.00 -11.40
CA ALA A 178 14.86 22.50 -11.28
C ALA A 178 15.04 23.63 -10.25
N ARG A 179 14.01 24.47 -10.07
CA ARG A 179 14.07 25.69 -9.25
C ARG A 179 13.20 25.64 -7.97
N GLY A 180 12.56 24.51 -7.68
CA GLY A 180 11.60 24.40 -6.59
C GLY A 180 10.55 23.32 -6.84
N TRP A 181 9.36 23.51 -6.27
CA TRP A 181 8.30 22.51 -6.30
C TRP A 181 7.03 23.10 -6.91
N LEU A 182 6.52 22.40 -7.93
CA LEU A 182 5.16 22.63 -8.41
C LEU A 182 4.19 21.90 -7.48
N VAL A 183 3.21 22.62 -6.95
CA VAL A 183 2.20 22.10 -6.02
C VAL A 183 0.84 22.16 -6.69
N GLU A 184 0.20 21.01 -6.84
CA GLU A 184 -1.18 20.90 -7.31
C GLU A 184 -2.10 20.54 -6.14
N ILE A 185 -3.13 21.36 -5.92
CA ILE A 185 -4.07 21.19 -4.81
C ILE A 185 -5.34 20.54 -5.36
N GLY A 186 -5.60 19.30 -4.92
CA GLY A 186 -6.64 18.43 -5.48
C GLY A 186 -7.86 18.19 -4.56
N SER A 187 -7.88 18.76 -3.36
CA SER A 187 -8.97 18.53 -2.40
C SER A 187 -9.25 19.73 -1.50
N ALA A 188 -10.45 19.75 -0.89
CA ALA A 188 -10.83 20.75 0.12
C ALA A 188 -9.89 20.77 1.34
N ARG A 189 -9.32 19.62 1.73
CA ARG A 189 -8.33 19.56 2.83
C ARG A 189 -6.98 20.11 2.38
N GLY A 190 -6.64 19.92 1.11
CA GLY A 190 -5.50 20.57 0.47
C GLY A 190 -5.65 22.09 0.47
N GLU A 191 -6.83 22.61 0.11
CA GLU A 191 -7.12 24.05 0.14
C GLU A 191 -7.06 24.61 1.57
N ALA A 192 -7.60 23.88 2.56
CA ALA A 192 -7.49 24.27 3.97
C ALA A 192 -6.03 24.32 4.46
N LEU A 193 -5.17 23.39 4.01
CA LEU A 193 -3.74 23.48 4.28
C LEU A 193 -3.12 24.70 3.58
N ALA A 194 -3.45 24.94 2.31
CA ALA A 194 -2.91 26.06 1.54
C ALA A 194 -3.24 27.42 2.17
N ALA A 195 -4.45 27.59 2.69
CA ALA A 195 -4.83 28.79 3.43
C ALA A 195 -3.97 29.01 4.70
N ARG A 196 -3.64 27.94 5.43
CA ARG A 196 -2.80 28.00 6.65
C ARG A 196 -1.33 28.32 6.39
N VAL A 197 -0.84 28.10 5.18
CA VAL A 197 0.55 28.32 4.79
C VAL A 197 0.67 29.25 3.57
N ALA A 198 -0.31 30.14 3.40
CA ALA A 198 -0.40 31.03 2.25
C ALA A 198 0.84 31.93 2.10
N ASP A 199 1.50 32.26 3.21
CA ASP A 199 2.75 33.03 3.26
C ASP A 199 3.96 32.29 2.64
N LEU A 200 3.88 30.96 2.50
CA LEU A 200 4.92 30.14 1.87
C LEU A 200 4.65 29.87 0.38
N LEU A 201 3.43 30.12 -0.10
CA LEU A 201 2.99 29.75 -1.45
C LEU A 201 3.09 30.93 -2.42
N ALA A 202 3.69 30.67 -3.58
CA ALA A 202 3.81 31.64 -4.66
C ALA A 202 3.09 31.17 -5.94
N PRO A 203 2.83 32.06 -6.92
CA PRO A 203 2.47 31.66 -8.27
C PRO A 203 3.61 30.83 -8.93
N PRO A 204 3.30 29.79 -9.71
CA PRO A 204 4.32 29.02 -10.43
C PRO A 204 5.02 29.86 -11.49
N PRO A 205 6.36 29.75 -11.64
CA PRO A 205 7.07 30.33 -12.77
C PRO A 205 6.45 29.88 -14.12
N PRO A 206 6.47 30.74 -15.16
CA PRO A 206 6.01 30.35 -16.49
C PRO A 206 6.72 29.08 -16.99
N GLY A 207 5.96 28.16 -17.57
CA GLY A 207 6.49 26.89 -18.09
C GLY A 207 6.58 25.74 -17.10
N SER A 208 6.35 25.96 -15.79
CA SER A 208 6.45 24.90 -14.76
C SER A 208 5.57 23.67 -15.05
N ALA A 209 4.36 23.89 -15.57
CA ALA A 209 3.46 22.79 -15.97
C ALA A 209 4.05 21.94 -17.12
N GLY A 210 4.71 22.60 -18.08
CA GLY A 210 5.40 21.93 -19.19
C GLY A 210 6.62 21.13 -18.72
N GLU A 211 7.38 21.69 -17.77
CA GLU A 211 8.50 21.02 -17.12
C GLU A 211 8.06 19.77 -16.34
N LYS A 212 6.97 19.88 -15.55
CA LYS A 212 6.33 18.70 -14.92
C LYS A 212 5.96 17.64 -15.96
N ALA A 213 5.28 18.03 -17.03
CA ALA A 213 4.84 17.08 -18.05
C ALA A 213 6.03 16.38 -18.73
N ALA A 214 7.13 17.10 -18.99
CA ALA A 214 8.36 16.54 -19.51
C ALA A 214 9.00 15.53 -18.53
N ARG A 215 9.07 15.88 -17.24
CA ARG A 215 9.57 14.98 -16.19
C ARG A 215 8.76 13.69 -16.10
N VAL A 216 7.43 13.79 -16.08
CA VAL A 216 6.56 12.60 -16.01
C VAL A 216 6.78 11.70 -17.24
N ARG A 217 6.86 12.28 -18.45
CA ARG A 217 7.17 11.51 -19.66
C ARG A 217 8.54 10.83 -19.59
N GLU A 218 9.56 11.51 -19.09
CA GLU A 218 10.89 10.94 -18.88
C GLU A 218 10.84 9.74 -17.91
N THR A 219 10.16 9.89 -16.78
CA THR A 219 10.00 8.80 -15.80
C THR A 219 9.26 7.59 -16.39
N VAL A 220 8.25 7.83 -17.23
CA VAL A 220 7.52 6.76 -17.96
C VAL A 220 8.41 6.11 -19.03
N ALA A 221 9.22 6.87 -19.76
CA ALA A 221 10.18 6.32 -20.72
C ALA A 221 11.22 5.43 -20.02
N ARG A 222 11.82 5.91 -18.92
CA ARG A 222 12.74 5.13 -18.07
C ARG A 222 12.08 3.86 -17.53
N PHE A 223 10.80 3.92 -17.18
CA PHE A 223 10.04 2.73 -16.78
C PHE A 223 9.98 1.70 -17.91
N HIS A 224 9.72 2.12 -19.16
CA HIS A 224 9.66 1.22 -20.30
C HIS A 224 11.03 0.64 -20.68
N GLU A 225 12.09 1.42 -20.55
CA GLU A 225 13.47 1.01 -20.87
C GLU A 225 14.08 0.09 -19.79
N GLY A 226 13.89 0.42 -18.51
CA GLY A 226 14.55 -0.24 -17.38
C GLY A 226 13.73 -1.28 -16.62
N SER A 227 12.39 -1.31 -16.74
CA SER A 227 11.58 -2.27 -15.99
C SER A 227 11.52 -3.62 -16.68
N ALA A 228 12.27 -4.59 -16.15
CA ALA A 228 12.14 -6.01 -16.49
C ALA A 228 10.80 -6.62 -16.03
N ARG A 229 9.96 -5.87 -15.29
CA ARG A 229 8.78 -6.38 -14.57
C ARG A 229 7.48 -5.76 -15.06
N ARG A 230 7.29 -5.79 -16.38
CA ARG A 230 6.04 -5.38 -17.01
C ARG A 230 4.91 -6.30 -16.55
N VAL A 231 3.81 -5.68 -16.12
CA VAL A 231 2.57 -6.38 -15.77
C VAL A 231 1.63 -6.23 -16.97
N PRO A 232 1.33 -7.31 -17.72
CA PRO A 232 0.36 -7.27 -18.81
C PRO A 232 -1.07 -7.23 -18.23
N THR A 233 -1.41 -6.11 -17.59
CA THR A 233 -2.64 -5.94 -16.80
C THR A 233 -3.89 -6.28 -17.60
N MET A 234 -3.94 -5.93 -18.89
CA MET A 234 -5.09 -6.22 -19.75
C MET A 234 -5.27 -7.73 -20.01
N ALA A 235 -4.19 -8.44 -20.34
CA ALA A 235 -4.23 -9.89 -20.55
C ALA A 235 -4.58 -10.61 -19.25
N ALA A 236 -3.91 -10.23 -18.15
CA ALA A 236 -4.14 -10.78 -16.83
C ALA A 236 -5.59 -10.55 -16.35
N SER A 237 -6.09 -9.32 -16.51
CA SER A 237 -7.48 -8.98 -16.17
C SER A 237 -8.46 -9.81 -16.98
N ARG A 238 -8.27 -9.93 -18.30
CA ARG A 238 -9.12 -10.76 -19.15
C ARG A 238 -9.13 -12.22 -18.69
N MET A 239 -7.96 -12.80 -18.43
CA MET A 239 -7.83 -14.22 -18.09
C MET A 239 -8.44 -14.55 -16.74
N VAL A 240 -8.14 -13.75 -15.71
CA VAL A 240 -8.68 -13.98 -14.36
C VAL A 240 -10.19 -13.70 -14.30
N SER A 241 -10.67 -12.68 -15.02
CA SER A 241 -12.10 -12.31 -15.00
C SER A 241 -12.97 -13.32 -15.73
N ALA A 242 -12.45 -13.91 -16.80
CA ALA A 242 -13.15 -14.91 -17.60
C ALA A 242 -13.03 -16.33 -17.03
N GLY A 243 -12.29 -16.55 -15.94
CA GLY A 243 -12.08 -17.86 -15.35
C GLY A 243 -11.40 -18.86 -16.29
N ARG A 244 -10.56 -18.39 -17.22
CA ARG A 244 -9.96 -19.21 -18.30
C ARG A 244 -8.69 -19.97 -17.89
N LEU A 245 -8.25 -19.81 -16.65
CA LEU A 245 -7.07 -20.46 -16.11
C LEU A 245 -7.51 -21.76 -15.42
N GLY A 246 -7.01 -22.89 -15.91
CA GLY A 246 -7.32 -24.21 -15.36
C GLY A 246 -6.59 -24.52 -14.06
N GLU A 247 -6.92 -25.65 -13.47
CA GLU A 247 -6.32 -26.14 -12.22
C GLU A 247 -4.80 -26.22 -12.31
N ALA A 248 -4.24 -26.77 -13.38
CA ALA A 248 -2.80 -26.92 -13.57
C ALA A 248 -2.02 -25.60 -13.42
N PHE A 249 -2.54 -24.50 -13.95
CA PHE A 249 -1.91 -23.18 -13.80
C PHE A 249 -1.86 -22.75 -12.33
N TRP A 250 -2.96 -22.92 -11.61
CA TRP A 250 -3.03 -22.54 -10.20
C TRP A 250 -2.25 -23.48 -9.30
N THR A 251 -2.17 -24.77 -9.64
CA THR A 251 -1.29 -25.73 -8.95
C THR A 251 0.16 -25.27 -9.03
N GLU A 252 0.67 -24.88 -10.20
CA GLU A 252 2.05 -24.39 -10.32
C GLU A 252 2.31 -23.13 -9.47
N VAL A 253 1.39 -22.16 -9.50
CA VAL A 253 1.47 -20.96 -8.63
C VAL A 253 1.46 -21.36 -7.14
N GLY A 254 0.63 -22.35 -6.79
CA GLY A 254 0.48 -22.86 -5.43
C GLY A 254 1.74 -23.56 -4.92
N GLU A 255 2.39 -24.39 -5.75
CA GLU A 255 3.61 -25.13 -5.41
C GLU A 255 4.79 -24.21 -5.07
N ARG A 256 4.84 -23.02 -5.66
CA ARG A 256 5.87 -22.01 -5.39
C ARG A 256 5.52 -21.09 -4.21
N CYS A 257 4.24 -20.99 -3.86
CA CYS A 257 3.78 -20.10 -2.80
C CYS A 257 3.98 -20.76 -1.42
N SER A 258 4.83 -20.16 -0.59
CA SER A 258 5.10 -20.63 0.78
C SER A 258 4.04 -20.25 1.82
N GLU A 259 2.92 -19.67 1.38
CA GLU A 259 1.83 -19.20 2.27
C GLU A 259 2.31 -18.31 3.43
N CYS A 260 3.38 -17.52 3.22
CA CYS A 260 3.92 -16.66 4.29
C CYS A 260 3.08 -15.40 4.56
N GLY A 261 2.14 -15.06 3.69
CA GLY A 261 1.29 -13.87 3.81
C GLY A 261 1.99 -12.53 3.56
N GLY A 262 3.31 -12.50 3.31
CA GLY A 262 4.10 -11.26 3.18
C GLY A 262 3.53 -10.25 2.17
N CYS A 263 2.93 -10.73 1.07
CA CYS A 263 2.27 -9.87 0.09
C CYS A 263 1.08 -9.07 0.67
N ALA A 264 0.35 -9.60 1.66
CA ALA A 264 -0.73 -8.88 2.32
C ALA A 264 -0.18 -7.75 3.22
N PHE A 265 0.95 -8.00 3.89
CA PHE A 265 1.62 -7.03 4.77
C PHE A 265 2.14 -5.80 4.03
N VAL A 266 2.60 -5.96 2.79
CA VAL A 266 3.22 -4.84 2.04
C VAL A 266 2.35 -4.27 0.92
N CYS A 267 1.19 -4.85 0.60
CA CYS A 267 0.34 -4.35 -0.47
C CYS A 267 -0.54 -3.19 0.01
N PRO A 268 -0.50 -1.98 -0.57
CA PRO A 268 -1.24 -0.82 -0.07
C PRO A 268 -2.76 -0.93 -0.18
N THR A 269 -3.28 -1.92 -0.94
CA THR A 269 -4.71 -2.15 -1.15
C THR A 269 -5.22 -3.43 -0.48
N CYS A 270 -4.39 -4.15 0.28
CA CYS A 270 -4.89 -5.30 1.04
C CYS A 270 -5.72 -4.83 2.24
N SER A 271 -6.82 -5.53 2.48
CA SER A 271 -7.84 -5.20 3.47
C SER A 271 -8.28 -6.42 4.29
N CYS A 272 -7.77 -7.61 3.97
CA CYS A 272 -8.06 -8.83 4.72
C CYS A 272 -7.47 -8.72 6.13
N PHE A 273 -8.28 -9.12 7.11
CA PHE A 273 -7.88 -9.18 8.51
C PHE A 273 -8.59 -10.34 9.19
N ASN A 274 -8.01 -10.80 10.28
CA ASN A 274 -8.63 -11.72 11.20
C ASN A 274 -8.91 -11.00 12.53
N VAL A 275 -9.79 -11.57 13.34
CA VAL A 275 -10.13 -11.04 14.66
C VAL A 275 -9.79 -12.11 15.68
N ALA A 276 -9.00 -11.74 16.68
CA ALA A 276 -8.60 -12.60 17.78
C ALA A 276 -8.98 -11.92 19.10
N ASP A 277 -9.37 -12.71 20.09
CA ASP A 277 -9.49 -12.25 21.47
C ASP A 277 -8.18 -12.62 22.21
N VAL A 278 -7.47 -11.62 22.72
CA VAL A 278 -6.15 -11.78 23.37
C VAL A 278 -6.18 -11.15 24.76
N ARG A 279 -5.34 -11.64 25.69
CA ARG A 279 -5.09 -10.91 26.95
C ARG A 279 -4.27 -9.64 26.67
N PRO A 280 -4.40 -8.59 27.49
CA PRO A 280 -3.52 -7.43 27.42
C PRO A 280 -2.03 -7.84 27.41
N PRO A 281 -1.17 -7.10 26.67
CA PRO A 281 0.26 -7.38 26.65
C PRO A 281 0.84 -7.44 28.07
N GLY A 282 1.61 -8.50 28.37
CA GLY A 282 2.19 -8.74 29.70
C GLY A 282 1.32 -9.56 30.65
N GLU A 283 0.05 -9.81 30.32
CA GLU A 283 -0.85 -10.64 31.14
C GLU A 283 -1.00 -12.08 30.64
N ALA A 284 -0.52 -12.38 29.42
CA ALA A 284 -0.50 -13.74 28.88
C ALA A 284 0.67 -14.55 29.48
N PRO A 285 0.43 -15.74 30.07
CA PRO A 285 1.52 -16.61 30.50
C PRO A 285 2.30 -17.15 29.30
N PHE A 286 3.61 -17.35 29.46
CA PHE A 286 4.51 -17.89 28.42
C PHE A 286 4.15 -19.33 28.03
N GLU A 287 3.76 -20.14 29.02
CA GLU A 287 3.20 -21.48 28.81
C GLU A 287 1.68 -21.45 29.00
N PRO A 288 0.91 -22.17 28.17
CA PRO A 288 -0.49 -22.43 28.46
C PRO A 288 -0.59 -23.06 29.86
N ARG A 289 -1.43 -22.52 30.75
CA ARG A 289 -1.65 -23.11 32.09
C ARG A 289 -2.47 -24.41 32.06
N GLY A 290 -2.69 -24.98 30.86
CA GLY A 290 -3.47 -26.17 30.60
C GLY A 290 -3.99 -26.21 29.16
N ALA A 291 -4.66 -27.30 28.77
CA ALA A 291 -5.23 -27.55 27.44
C ALA A 291 -6.40 -26.61 27.05
N GLY A 292 -6.53 -25.44 27.67
CA GLY A 292 -7.62 -24.47 27.46
C GLY A 292 -7.27 -23.00 27.69
N ASP A 293 -6.01 -22.65 27.97
CA ASP A 293 -5.64 -21.27 28.35
C ASP A 293 -5.16 -20.38 27.21
N VAL A 294 -4.96 -20.96 26.03
CA VAL A 294 -4.59 -20.23 24.82
C VAL A 294 -5.51 -20.70 23.70
N PRO A 295 -6.13 -19.79 22.91
CA PRO A 295 -6.75 -20.22 21.67
C PRO A 295 -5.67 -20.93 20.84
N ALA A 296 -5.82 -22.23 20.57
CA ALA A 296 -4.91 -22.95 19.68
C ALA A 296 -4.85 -22.31 18.28
N VAL A 297 -5.84 -21.47 17.97
CA VAL A 297 -5.97 -20.60 16.80
C VAL A 297 -6.80 -19.37 17.24
N PRO A 298 -6.59 -18.15 16.71
CA PRO A 298 -7.56 -17.07 16.82
C PRO A 298 -9.00 -17.55 16.55
N GLY A 299 -9.90 -17.42 17.53
CA GLY A 299 -11.30 -17.85 17.42
C GLY A 299 -11.55 -19.36 17.59
N GLY A 300 -10.58 -20.14 18.06
CA GLY A 300 -10.80 -21.55 18.42
C GLY A 300 -11.70 -21.71 19.66
N PRO A 301 -12.51 -22.77 19.74
CA PRO A 301 -13.31 -23.05 20.94
C PRO A 301 -12.39 -23.36 22.11
N LEU A 302 -12.42 -22.51 23.14
CA LEU A 302 -11.88 -22.87 24.45
C LEU A 302 -12.91 -23.72 25.18
N ALA A 303 -12.47 -24.78 25.85
CA ALA A 303 -13.34 -25.59 26.71
C ALA A 303 -13.84 -24.80 27.94
N ALA A 304 -13.10 -23.77 28.37
CA ALA A 304 -13.49 -22.78 29.37
C ALA A 304 -12.76 -21.45 29.09
N VAL A 305 -13.45 -20.32 29.18
CA VAL A 305 -12.83 -18.99 29.10
C VAL A 305 -12.58 -18.51 30.53
N ALA A 306 -11.32 -18.30 30.89
CA ALA A 306 -10.96 -17.82 32.22
C ALA A 306 -11.43 -16.38 32.45
N ASP A 307 -11.77 -16.07 33.70
CA ASP A 307 -12.02 -14.69 34.11
C ASP A 307 -10.79 -13.80 33.86
N GLY A 308 -11.04 -12.53 33.58
CA GLY A 308 -10.00 -11.54 33.31
C GLY A 308 -10.33 -10.58 32.18
N THR A 309 -9.39 -9.67 31.90
CA THR A 309 -9.52 -8.69 30.83
C THR A 309 -9.01 -9.24 29.51
N TYR A 310 -9.75 -8.94 28.44
CA TYR A 310 -9.48 -9.36 27.08
C TYR A 310 -9.62 -8.17 26.13
N LEU A 311 -8.79 -8.19 25.08
CA LEU A 311 -8.81 -7.27 23.97
C LEU A 311 -9.21 -8.06 22.73
N ARG A 312 -10.30 -7.66 22.09
CA ARG A 312 -10.60 -8.09 20.72
C ARG A 312 -9.73 -7.28 19.78
N VAL A 313 -8.78 -7.94 19.12
CA VAL A 313 -7.84 -7.32 18.19
C VAL A 313 -8.09 -7.79 16.78
N ARG A 314 -8.10 -6.84 15.84
CA ARG A 314 -7.94 -7.08 14.41
C ARG A 314 -6.45 -7.23 14.10
N THR A 315 -6.08 -8.29 13.41
CA THR A 315 -4.72 -8.50 12.89
C THR A 315 -4.76 -8.70 11.39
N ARG A 316 -3.74 -8.21 10.69
CA ARG A 316 -3.61 -8.44 9.25
C ARG A 316 -3.56 -9.93 8.95
N ASP A 317 -4.32 -10.32 7.96
CA ASP A 317 -4.40 -11.69 7.46
C ASP A 317 -4.55 -11.65 5.93
N GLY A 318 -4.65 -12.79 5.26
CA GLY A 318 -4.59 -12.83 3.81
C GLY A 318 -5.35 -14.01 3.21
N CYS A 319 -5.99 -13.74 2.07
CA CYS A 319 -6.68 -14.73 1.26
C CYS A 319 -5.81 -15.93 0.82
N THR A 320 -4.48 -15.82 0.88
CA THR A 320 -3.55 -16.92 0.59
C THR A 320 -3.36 -17.88 1.77
N LEU A 321 -3.73 -17.48 2.98
CA LEU A 321 -3.47 -18.23 4.21
C LEU A 321 -4.61 -19.23 4.48
N ALA A 322 -4.25 -20.50 4.71
CA ALA A 322 -5.22 -21.55 5.01
C ALA A 322 -6.09 -21.22 6.23
N GLY A 323 -5.50 -20.65 7.28
CA GLY A 323 -6.22 -20.25 8.49
C GLY A 323 -7.33 -19.22 8.23
N PHE A 324 -7.07 -18.26 7.33
CA PHE A 324 -8.01 -17.19 6.99
C PHE A 324 -9.25 -17.68 6.24
N VAL A 325 -9.08 -18.65 5.33
CA VAL A 325 -10.19 -19.14 4.49
C VAL A 325 -11.07 -20.17 5.19
N ARG A 326 -10.68 -20.63 6.38
CA ARG A 326 -11.44 -21.60 7.17
C ARG A 326 -12.76 -20.97 7.62
N GLN A 327 -13.87 -21.60 7.26
CA GLN A 327 -15.20 -21.17 7.68
C GLN A 327 -15.56 -21.73 9.05
N ALA A 328 -16.54 -21.12 9.74
CA ALA A 328 -16.97 -21.50 11.09
C ALA A 328 -17.36 -22.99 11.23
N GLY A 329 -17.90 -23.60 10.17
CA GLY A 329 -18.22 -25.05 10.15
C GLY A 329 -17.01 -25.97 9.92
N GLY A 330 -15.79 -25.43 9.91
CA GLY A 330 -14.56 -26.18 9.58
C GLY A 330 -14.33 -26.41 8.09
N GLY A 331 -15.24 -25.96 7.23
CA GLY A 331 -15.13 -26.07 5.78
C GLY A 331 -14.06 -25.14 5.19
N TYR A 332 -13.48 -25.57 4.07
CA TYR A 332 -12.49 -24.83 3.31
C TYR A 332 -12.99 -24.68 1.87
N PRO A 333 -13.52 -23.50 1.48
CA PRO A 333 -14.04 -23.27 0.13
C PRO A 333 -12.92 -23.25 -0.94
N ARG A 334 -11.66 -23.13 -0.51
CA ARG A 334 -10.45 -23.14 -1.34
C ARG A 334 -9.41 -24.02 -0.63
N TRP A 335 -9.33 -25.28 -1.03
CA TRP A 335 -8.55 -26.31 -0.36
C TRP A 335 -7.06 -26.18 -0.66
N THR A 336 -6.70 -25.96 -1.93
CA THR A 336 -5.29 -25.91 -2.33
C THR A 336 -4.71 -24.49 -2.20
N CYS A 337 -3.38 -24.41 -2.07
CA CYS A 337 -2.68 -23.11 -2.08
C CYS A 337 -2.95 -22.35 -3.40
N GLY A 338 -2.97 -23.06 -4.53
CA GLY A 338 -3.28 -22.48 -5.85
C GLY A 338 -4.66 -21.81 -5.92
N GLU A 339 -5.68 -22.50 -5.40
CA GLU A 339 -7.04 -21.97 -5.28
C GLU A 339 -7.13 -20.72 -4.39
N ARG A 340 -6.34 -20.67 -3.31
CA ARG A 340 -6.22 -19.48 -2.46
C ARG A 340 -5.48 -18.34 -3.16
N CYS A 341 -4.41 -18.65 -3.88
CA CYS A 341 -3.66 -17.71 -4.72
C CYS A 341 -4.57 -17.05 -5.78
N LEU A 342 -5.46 -17.81 -6.43
CA LEU A 342 -6.46 -17.26 -7.35
C LEU A 342 -7.25 -16.10 -6.72
N THR A 343 -7.69 -16.21 -5.47
CA THR A 343 -8.43 -15.15 -4.77
C THR A 343 -7.63 -13.85 -4.71
N ARG A 344 -6.32 -13.92 -4.42
CA ARG A 344 -5.43 -12.75 -4.45
C ARG A 344 -5.46 -12.08 -5.81
N PHE A 345 -5.23 -12.83 -6.89
CA PHE A 345 -5.17 -12.24 -8.23
C PHE A 345 -6.54 -11.78 -8.73
N PHE A 346 -7.62 -12.45 -8.33
CA PHE A 346 -8.97 -12.01 -8.60
C PHE A 346 -9.25 -10.63 -7.97
N HIS A 347 -8.91 -10.42 -6.69
CA HIS A 347 -9.10 -9.12 -6.04
C HIS A 347 -8.22 -8.00 -6.63
N LYS A 348 -7.05 -8.35 -7.16
CA LYS A 348 -6.08 -7.37 -7.66
C LYS A 348 -6.24 -7.01 -9.13
N LEU A 349 -6.66 -7.97 -9.98
CA LEU A 349 -6.60 -7.85 -11.44
C LEU A 349 -7.96 -8.03 -12.12
N SER A 350 -9.00 -8.53 -11.44
CA SER A 350 -10.28 -8.80 -12.10
C SER A 350 -11.04 -7.53 -12.50
N ALA A 351 -11.72 -7.60 -13.63
CA ALA A 351 -12.63 -6.57 -14.12
C ALA A 351 -13.83 -6.40 -13.19
N GLN A 352 -14.25 -7.46 -12.48
CA GLN A 352 -15.33 -7.42 -11.50
C GLN A 352 -15.00 -6.48 -10.33
N PHE A 353 -13.79 -6.61 -9.76
CA PHE A 353 -13.35 -5.71 -8.69
C PHE A 353 -13.08 -4.31 -9.22
N HIS A 354 -12.52 -4.18 -10.42
CA HIS A 354 -12.34 -2.89 -11.07
C HIS A 354 -13.68 -2.16 -11.25
N ALA A 355 -14.71 -2.82 -11.79
CA ALA A 355 -16.03 -2.24 -12.00
C ALA A 355 -16.70 -1.79 -10.68
N ARG A 356 -16.56 -2.58 -9.62
CA ARG A 356 -17.14 -2.26 -8.30
C ARG A 356 -16.44 -1.07 -7.63
N LEU A 357 -15.11 -1.07 -7.66
CA LEU A 357 -14.29 -0.12 -6.89
C LEU A 357 -13.81 1.08 -7.74
N GLY A 358 -14.07 1.09 -9.04
CA GLY A 358 -13.69 2.17 -9.95
C GLY A 358 -12.18 2.27 -10.22
N ALA A 359 -11.38 1.31 -9.72
CA ALA A 359 -9.94 1.25 -9.92
C ALA A 359 -9.45 -0.21 -9.81
N PRO A 360 -8.32 -0.57 -10.44
CA PRO A 360 -7.70 -1.88 -10.25
C PRO A 360 -7.27 -2.06 -8.78
N GLY A 361 -7.33 -3.30 -8.29
CA GLY A 361 -6.86 -3.63 -6.94
C GLY A 361 -5.34 -3.64 -6.80
N CYS A 362 -4.59 -3.69 -7.89
CA CYS A 362 -3.14 -3.48 -7.89
C CYS A 362 -2.83 -2.02 -8.27
N THR A 363 -1.96 -1.34 -7.51
CA THR A 363 -1.44 -0.01 -7.85
C THR A 363 -0.05 -0.04 -8.48
N GLY A 364 0.51 -1.24 -8.70
CA GLY A 364 1.83 -1.43 -9.28
C GLY A 364 3.00 -0.95 -8.42
N CYS A 365 2.84 -0.87 -7.10
CA CYS A 365 3.91 -0.44 -6.18
C CYS A 365 5.13 -1.38 -6.11
N GLY A 366 4.99 -2.65 -6.53
CA GLY A 366 6.10 -3.61 -6.60
C GLY A 366 6.49 -4.28 -5.28
N ARG A 367 6.03 -3.82 -4.12
CA ARG A 367 6.46 -4.39 -2.82
C ARG A 367 6.21 -5.89 -2.67
N CYS A 368 5.08 -6.39 -3.18
CA CYS A 368 4.78 -7.83 -3.14
C CYS A 368 5.76 -8.68 -3.95
N ILE A 369 6.49 -8.07 -4.89
CA ILE A 369 7.51 -8.69 -5.71
C ILE A 369 8.83 -8.79 -4.93
N VAL A 370 9.10 -7.82 -4.07
CA VAL A 370 10.28 -7.75 -3.18
C VAL A 370 10.23 -8.82 -2.11
N VAL A 371 9.08 -8.98 -1.42
CA VAL A 371 8.95 -9.90 -0.28
C VAL A 371 8.58 -11.34 -0.65
N CYS A 372 8.31 -11.63 -1.93
CA CYS A 372 7.84 -12.95 -2.33
C CYS A 372 9.01 -13.91 -2.53
N LEU A 373 9.12 -14.89 -1.63
CA LEU A 373 10.12 -15.96 -1.67
C LEU A 373 9.91 -16.92 -2.85
N GLY A 374 8.65 -17.14 -3.25
CA GLY A 374 8.28 -18.00 -4.37
C GLY A 374 8.29 -17.32 -5.74
N GLU A 375 8.65 -16.03 -5.80
CA GLU A 375 8.59 -15.20 -7.00
C GLU A 375 7.19 -15.01 -7.63
N GLU A 376 6.12 -15.42 -6.94
CA GLU A 376 4.71 -15.26 -7.31
C GLU A 376 4.18 -13.83 -7.04
N GLY A 377 4.94 -12.83 -7.49
CA GLY A 377 4.52 -11.43 -7.55
C GLY A 377 3.40 -11.20 -8.58
N ILE A 378 2.82 -9.99 -8.58
CA ILE A 378 1.81 -9.62 -9.59
C ILE A 378 2.40 -9.66 -11.01
N ASP A 379 3.68 -9.31 -11.17
CA ASP A 379 4.44 -9.39 -12.42
C ASP A 379 4.44 -10.80 -13.01
N ARG A 380 4.96 -11.77 -12.27
CA ARG A 380 5.21 -13.13 -12.78
C ARG A 380 3.93 -13.85 -13.14
N VAL A 381 2.93 -13.79 -12.25
CA VAL A 381 1.64 -14.44 -12.50
C VAL A 381 0.89 -13.78 -13.64
N ALA A 382 0.94 -12.44 -13.76
CA ALA A 382 0.33 -11.75 -14.90
C ALA A 382 1.00 -12.12 -16.23
N GLN A 383 2.33 -12.25 -16.26
CA GLN A 383 3.06 -12.74 -17.44
C GLN A 383 2.66 -14.19 -17.79
N GLY A 384 2.50 -15.05 -16.79
CA GLY A 384 1.96 -16.41 -16.98
C GLY A 384 0.55 -16.41 -17.58
N MET A 385 -0.32 -15.50 -17.12
CA MET A 385 -1.66 -15.32 -17.68
C MET A 385 -1.63 -14.86 -19.14
N GLU A 386 -0.72 -13.95 -19.50
CA GLU A 386 -0.53 -13.51 -20.88
C GLU A 386 -0.01 -14.64 -21.77
N ALA A 387 0.98 -15.41 -21.32
CA ALA A 387 1.48 -16.58 -22.05
C ALA A 387 0.36 -17.61 -22.28
N ALA A 388 -0.46 -17.89 -21.27
CA ALA A 388 -1.61 -18.79 -21.39
C ALA A 388 -2.66 -18.28 -22.38
N LEU A 389 -2.88 -16.95 -22.43
CA LEU A 389 -3.77 -16.30 -23.40
C LEU A 389 -3.24 -16.47 -24.84
N LEU A 390 -1.95 -16.18 -25.07
CA LEU A 390 -1.31 -16.26 -26.38
C LEU A 390 -1.22 -17.70 -26.90
N ALA A 391 -1.02 -18.67 -26.01
CA ALA A 391 -0.98 -20.08 -26.37
C ALA A 391 -2.36 -20.67 -26.73
N GLY A 392 -3.46 -19.90 -26.67
CA GLY A 392 -4.81 -20.37 -26.95
C GLY A 392 -5.37 -21.36 -25.91
N ARG A 393 -4.68 -21.57 -24.79
CA ARG A 393 -5.00 -22.56 -23.74
C ARG A 393 -6.06 -22.09 -22.74
N GLY A 394 -6.75 -20.98 -23.03
CA GLY A 394 -7.87 -20.47 -22.23
C GLY A 394 -9.20 -21.22 -22.40
N ARG A 395 -9.17 -22.44 -22.97
CA ARG A 395 -10.33 -23.34 -23.04
C ARG A 395 -10.12 -24.51 -22.07
N ALA A 396 -11.04 -24.65 -21.12
CA ALA A 396 -11.12 -25.76 -20.20
C ALA A 396 -11.11 -27.10 -20.97
N GLY A 397 -10.23 -28.04 -20.57
CA GLY A 397 -10.37 -29.46 -20.93
C GLY A 397 -9.20 -30.19 -21.61
N ALA A 398 -8.02 -29.59 -21.80
CA ALA A 398 -6.87 -30.34 -22.35
C ALA A 398 -5.80 -30.57 -21.27
N ALA A 399 -5.65 -31.83 -20.86
CA ALA A 399 -4.57 -32.36 -20.01
C ALA A 399 -3.21 -32.31 -20.73
N GLY A 400 -2.74 -31.10 -21.06
CA GLY A 400 -1.39 -30.86 -21.54
C GLY A 400 -0.67 -29.93 -20.57
N GLU A 401 0.56 -30.30 -20.19
CA GLU A 401 1.45 -29.51 -19.31
C GLU A 401 1.34 -28.00 -19.58
N ALA A 402 1.10 -27.25 -18.50
CA ALA A 402 1.20 -25.80 -18.53
C ALA A 402 2.65 -25.44 -18.91
N PRO A 403 2.87 -24.45 -19.81
CA PRO A 403 4.22 -23.94 -20.01
C PRO A 403 4.70 -23.42 -18.65
N PRO A 404 5.92 -23.80 -18.20
CA PRO A 404 6.41 -23.40 -16.89
C PRO A 404 6.35 -21.88 -16.76
N LEU A 405 5.87 -21.38 -15.63
CA LEU A 405 5.95 -19.98 -15.25
C LEU A 405 7.42 -19.56 -15.25
N GLY A 406 7.97 -19.12 -16.38
CA GLY A 406 9.29 -18.50 -16.59
C GLY A 406 10.52 -19.18 -15.94
N ALA A 407 11.73 -18.80 -16.35
CA ALA A 407 12.93 -19.16 -15.58
C ALA A 407 12.92 -18.47 -14.18
N PRO A 408 13.55 -19.04 -13.14
CA PRO A 408 13.78 -18.33 -11.87
C PRO A 408 14.51 -16.99 -12.12
N ARG A 409 14.28 -15.97 -11.29
CA ARG A 409 14.89 -14.65 -11.48
C ARG A 409 16.42 -14.76 -11.42
N ALA A 410 17.11 -14.02 -12.29
CA ALA A 410 18.55 -13.82 -12.13
C ALA A 410 18.84 -13.24 -10.72
N ALA A 411 19.89 -13.74 -10.08
CA ALA A 411 20.26 -13.34 -8.72
C ALA A 411 20.39 -11.81 -8.61
N ARG A 412 19.77 -11.23 -7.57
CA ARG A 412 19.91 -9.80 -7.25
C ARG A 412 21.39 -9.48 -7.04
N ALA A 413 21.91 -8.47 -7.74
CA ALA A 413 23.06 -7.72 -7.24
C ALA A 413 22.62 -7.06 -5.91
N ALA A 414 23.44 -7.19 -4.87
CA ALA A 414 23.18 -6.57 -3.58
C ALA A 414 22.89 -5.08 -3.77
N HIS A 415 21.79 -4.59 -3.18
CA HIS A 415 21.46 -3.17 -3.17
C HIS A 415 22.50 -2.43 -2.31
N GLY A 416 23.57 -1.96 -2.93
CA GLY A 416 24.39 -0.89 -2.36
C GLY A 416 23.65 0.45 -2.46
N PRO A 417 23.97 1.42 -1.60
CA PRO A 417 23.43 2.78 -1.73
C PRO A 417 23.73 3.30 -3.13
N ALA A 418 22.74 3.97 -3.74
CA ALA A 418 22.88 4.55 -5.07
C ALA A 418 24.17 5.38 -5.13
N ALA A 419 24.99 5.14 -6.15
CA ALA A 419 26.21 5.91 -6.36
C ALA A 419 25.85 7.41 -6.47
N PRO A 420 26.58 8.30 -5.77
CA PRO A 420 26.35 9.73 -5.91
C PRO A 420 26.57 10.15 -7.38
N PRO A 421 25.83 11.17 -7.87
CA PRO A 421 26.05 11.68 -9.21
C PRO A 421 27.50 12.14 -9.38
N PRO A 422 28.07 12.04 -10.60
CA PRO A 422 29.45 12.45 -10.84
C PRO A 422 29.64 13.92 -10.46
N ALA A 423 30.63 14.18 -9.61
CA ALA A 423 31.01 15.53 -9.21
C ALA A 423 31.31 16.36 -10.47
N ALA A 424 30.67 17.52 -10.59
CA ALA A 424 31.03 18.50 -11.59
C ALA A 424 32.52 18.85 -11.39
N ALA A 425 33.35 18.57 -12.39
CA ALA A 425 34.75 18.91 -12.37
C ALA A 425 34.89 20.43 -12.31
N SER A 426 35.09 20.99 -11.12
CA SER A 426 35.61 22.33 -10.94
C SER A 426 37.09 22.31 -11.34
N GLY A 427 37.39 22.72 -12.56
CA GLY A 427 38.76 23.01 -12.96
C GLY A 427 39.38 24.08 -12.05
N PRO A 428 40.69 24.02 -11.78
CA PRO A 428 41.35 24.99 -10.92
C PRO A 428 41.28 26.40 -11.53
N PRO A 429 41.23 27.46 -10.71
CA PRO A 429 41.19 28.83 -11.21
C PRO A 429 42.50 29.15 -11.91
N ALA A 430 42.42 29.78 -13.08
CA ALA A 430 43.56 30.26 -13.82
C ALA A 430 44.32 31.31 -12.98
N GLU A 431 45.58 31.03 -12.68
CA GLU A 431 46.53 32.02 -12.17
C GLU A 431 46.68 33.15 -13.19
N ALA A 432 46.31 34.36 -12.77
CA ALA A 432 46.70 35.58 -13.44
C ALA A 432 48.19 35.83 -13.16
N ALA A 433 49.04 35.65 -14.18
CA ALA A 433 50.42 36.10 -14.16
C ALA A 433 50.77 36.80 -15.49
N ARG A 434 50.88 38.13 -15.37
CA ARG A 434 51.46 39.14 -16.27
C ARG A 434 50.62 39.65 -17.43
#